data_AF-A0A954XUD8-F1
#
_entry.id   AF-A0A954XUD8-F1
#
_cell.length_a   1.000
_cell.length_b   1.000
_cell.length_c   1.000
_cell.angle_alpha   90.00
_cell.angle_beta   90.00
_cell.angle_gamma   90.00
#
_symmetry.space_group_name_H-M   'P 1'
#
loop_
_entity.id
_entity.type
_entity.pdbx_description
1 polymer ?
#
loop_
_entity_poly.entity_id
_entity_poly.type
_entity_poly.pdbx_seq_one_letter_code
_entity_poly.pdbx_strand_id
1 'polypeptide(L)'
;RELCNRIIARMSALSALPGEELRRLPAETHEYERIDSRRVSFATYRSMQSKEAALVVVQGFLPSWRFPRYFGPLGVGFIVAEGLLVSDANQHVPATDDLLWDYR
;
A
#
# COMPACT_ATOMS: atom_id res chain seq x y z
N ARG A 1 11.56 10.11 -1.92
CA ARG A 1 12.53 9.05 -1.56
C ARG A 1 12.17 8.43 -0.23
N GLU A 2 12.13 9.17 0.87
CA GLU A 2 11.79 8.60 2.19
C GLU A 2 10.39 7.95 2.24
N LEU A 3 9.37 8.56 1.62
CA LEU A 3 8.04 7.93 1.50
C LEU A 3 8.13 6.52 0.86
N CYS A 4 8.87 6.38 -0.24
CA CYS A 4 9.06 5.11 -0.92
C CYS A 4 9.83 4.11 -0.05
N ASN A 5 10.86 4.55 0.67
CA ASN A 5 11.60 3.69 1.61
C ASN A 5 10.65 3.11 2.68
N ARG A 6 9.74 3.93 3.20
CA ARG A 6 8.75 3.52 4.21
C ARG A 6 7.72 2.54 3.65
N ILE A 7 7.28 2.73 2.39
CA ILE A 7 6.41 1.77 1.70
C ILE A 7 7.14 0.44 1.52
N ILE A 8 8.38 0.46 1.01
CA ILE A 8 9.18 -0.75 0.80
C ILE A 8 9.40 -1.51 2.11
N ALA A 9 9.70 -0.82 3.21
CA ALA A 9 9.86 -1.46 4.52
C ALA A 9 8.57 -2.15 5.00
N ARG A 10 7.41 -1.49 4.84
CA ARG A 10 6.10 -2.08 5.16
C ARG A 10 5.79 -3.28 4.28
N MET A 11 6.03 -3.17 2.98
CA MET A 11 5.85 -4.27 2.04
C MET A 11 6.77 -5.45 2.34
N SER A 12 8.02 -5.19 2.75
CA SER A 12 8.95 -6.23 3.17
C SER A 12 8.45 -6.94 4.42
N ALA A 13 7.96 -6.21 5.42
CA ALA A 13 7.36 -6.79 6.63
C ALA A 13 6.13 -7.65 6.30
N LEU A 14 5.24 -7.17 5.43
CA LEU A 14 4.08 -7.93 4.97
C LEU A 14 4.49 -9.18 4.18
N SER A 15 5.48 -9.08 3.29
CA SER A 15 5.95 -10.21 2.48
C SER A 15 6.55 -11.36 3.29
N ALA A 16 6.96 -11.09 4.53
CA ALA A 16 7.48 -12.07 5.47
C ALA A 16 6.38 -12.81 6.25
N LEU A 17 5.14 -12.34 6.22
CA LEU A 17 4.01 -13.00 6.88
C LEU A 17 3.50 -14.18 6.05
N PRO A 18 2.97 -15.24 6.67
CA PRO A 18 2.24 -16.28 5.96
C PRO A 18 1.04 -15.71 5.18
N GLY A 19 0.76 -16.25 4.00
CA GLY A 19 -0.36 -15.84 3.16
C GLY A 19 -1.73 -15.99 3.83
N GLU A 20 -1.89 -16.95 4.74
CA GLU A 20 -3.10 -17.04 5.59
C GLU A 20 -3.28 -15.81 6.48
N GLU A 21 -2.20 -15.29 7.06
CA GLU A 21 -2.25 -14.09 7.91
C GLU A 21 -2.56 -12.85 7.06
N LEU A 22 -1.93 -12.73 5.89
CA LEU A 22 -2.20 -11.66 4.93
C LEU A 22 -3.66 -11.60 4.50
N ARG A 23 -4.31 -12.76 4.34
CA ARG A 23 -5.75 -12.86 4.02
C ARG A 23 -6.66 -12.48 5.17
N ARG A 24 -6.19 -12.63 6.41
CA ARG A 24 -6.92 -12.27 7.63
C ARG A 24 -6.68 -10.83 8.06
N LEU A 25 -5.82 -10.08 7.37
CA LEU A 25 -5.66 -8.65 7.61
C LEU A 25 -7.02 -7.94 7.50
N PRO A 26 -7.23 -6.87 8.28
CA PRO A 26 -8.38 -6.00 8.07
C PRO A 26 -8.43 -5.54 6.60
N ALA A 27 -9.64 -5.32 6.08
CA ALA A 27 -9.82 -4.85 4.71
C ALA A 27 -9.07 -3.53 4.44
N GLU A 28 -8.98 -2.68 5.46
CA GLU A 28 -8.26 -1.42 5.42
C GLU A 28 -7.71 -1.09 6.81
N THR A 29 -6.50 -0.53 6.85
CA THR A 29 -5.89 0.07 8.03
C THR A 29 -5.23 1.38 7.65
N HIS A 30 -5.25 2.35 8.54
CA HIS A 30 -4.62 3.66 8.33
C HIS A 30 -3.66 3.99 9.45
N GLU A 31 -2.54 4.55 9.07
CA GLU A 31 -1.51 5.03 9.97
C GLU A 31 -1.07 6.43 9.54
N TYR A 32 -0.70 7.25 10.51
CA TYR A 32 -0.09 8.54 10.26
C TYR A 32 1.31 8.56 10.86
N GLU A 33 2.27 9.03 10.07
CA GLU A 33 3.64 9.24 10.53
C GLU A 33 4.10 10.66 10.21
N ARG A 34 5.30 11.01 10.70
CA ARG A 34 6.01 12.21 10.25
C ARG A 34 7.23 11.82 9.45
N ILE A 35 7.37 12.42 8.28
CA ILE A 35 8.62 12.43 7.51
C ILE A 35 9.09 13.88 7.50
N ASP A 36 10.23 14.14 8.12
CA ASP A 36 10.70 15.48 8.46
C ASP A 36 9.65 16.24 9.30
N SER A 37 9.27 17.45 8.88
CA SER A 37 8.22 18.26 9.48
C SER A 37 6.82 17.98 8.93
N ARG A 38 6.66 17.08 7.95
CA ARG A 38 5.40 16.82 7.24
C ARG A 38 4.69 15.59 7.79
N ARG A 39 3.37 15.69 7.96
CA ARG A 39 2.52 14.53 8.26
C ARG A 39 2.28 13.75 6.98
N VAL A 40 2.55 12.45 7.02
CA VAL A 40 2.25 11.50 5.95
C VAL A 40 1.21 10.50 6.43
N SER A 41 0.45 9.94 5.51
CA SER A 41 -0.46 8.84 5.80
C SER A 41 -0.05 7.61 5.03
N PHE A 42 -0.14 6.47 5.70
CA PHE A 42 -0.04 5.16 5.08
C PHE A 42 -1.38 4.46 5.24
N ALA A 43 -1.77 3.72 4.22
CA ALA A 43 -2.94 2.85 4.27
C ALA A 43 -2.55 1.47 3.75
N THR A 44 -2.96 0.43 4.46
CA THR A 44 -2.83 -0.95 3.97
C THR A 44 -4.21 -1.46 3.63
N TYR A 45 -4.39 -1.85 2.38
CA TYR A 45 -5.61 -2.40 1.82
C TYR A 45 -5.47 -3.89 1.60
N ARG A 46 -6.55 -4.63 1.86
CA ARG A 46 -6.69 -6.03 1.47
C ARG A 46 -7.98 -6.18 0.65
N SER A 47 -7.81 -6.49 -0.63
CA SER A 47 -8.91 -6.74 -1.57
C SER A 47 -8.89 -8.19 -2.05
N MET A 48 -10.00 -8.92 -1.94
CA MET A 48 -10.09 -10.28 -2.47
C MET A 48 -10.34 -10.23 -3.97
N GLN A 49 -9.42 -10.78 -4.75
CA GLN A 49 -9.57 -10.92 -6.21
C GLN A 49 -10.39 -12.16 -6.58
N SER A 50 -10.30 -13.20 -5.75
CA SER A 50 -11.12 -14.40 -5.81
C SER A 50 -11.20 -15.04 -4.41
N LYS A 51 -11.82 -16.22 -4.27
CA LYS A 51 -11.76 -16.98 -3.00
C LYS A 51 -10.33 -17.37 -2.60
N GLU A 52 -9.45 -17.48 -3.59
CA GLU A 52 -8.12 -18.08 -3.47
C GLU A 52 -6.99 -17.06 -3.73
N ALA A 53 -7.32 -15.79 -3.96
CA ALA A 53 -6.37 -14.73 -4.23
C ALA A 53 -6.76 -13.43 -3.52
N ALA A 54 -5.79 -12.86 -2.79
CA ALA A 54 -5.92 -11.55 -2.15
C ALA A 54 -4.84 -10.61 -2.68
N LEU A 55 -5.22 -9.39 -3.01
CA LEU A 55 -4.33 -8.28 -3.26
C LEU A 55 -4.14 -7.51 -1.95
N VAL A 56 -2.89 -7.39 -1.50
CA VAL A 56 -2.52 -6.53 -0.37
C VAL A 56 -1.73 -5.35 -0.91
N VAL A 57 -2.15 -4.13 -0.59
CA VAL A 57 -1.55 -2.89 -1.09
C VAL A 57 -1.17 -2.00 0.06
N VAL A 58 0.04 -1.46 0.04
CA VAL A 58 0.46 -0.36 0.91
C VAL A 58 0.50 0.92 0.07
N GLN A 59 -0.40 1.84 0.39
CA GLN A 59 -0.43 3.18 -0.14
C GLN A 59 0.27 4.14 0.83
N GLY A 60 1.07 5.06 0.31
CA GLY A 60 1.61 6.19 1.06
C GLY A 60 1.23 7.50 0.38
N PHE A 61 0.72 8.44 1.17
CA PHE A 61 0.39 9.80 0.73
C PHE A 61 1.20 10.84 1.50
N LEU A 62 1.82 11.73 0.73
CA LEU A 62 2.59 12.88 1.21
C LEU A 62 1.95 14.16 0.66
N PRO A 63 1.30 14.97 1.51
CA PRO A 63 0.77 16.26 1.12
C PRO A 63 1.87 17.17 0.54
N SER A 64 1.59 17.77 -0.62
CA SER A 64 2.51 18.73 -1.27
C SER A 64 1.79 19.52 -2.35
N TRP A 65 1.88 20.85 -2.26
CA TRP A 65 1.46 21.74 -3.35
C TRP A 65 2.52 21.93 -4.43
N ARG A 66 3.76 21.51 -4.16
CA ARG A 66 4.87 21.61 -5.10
C ARG A 66 4.94 20.32 -5.93
N PHE A 67 4.61 20.44 -7.22
CA PHE A 67 4.57 19.34 -8.21
C PHE A 67 3.67 18.15 -7.80
N PRO A 68 2.39 18.38 -7.43
CA PRO A 68 1.50 17.28 -7.08
C PRO A 68 1.30 16.34 -8.27
N ARG A 69 1.20 15.05 -7.96
CA ARG A 69 0.82 13.99 -8.92
C ARG A 69 -0.53 13.35 -8.59
N TYR A 70 -1.13 13.75 -7.48
CA TYR A 70 -2.41 13.27 -6.99
C TYR A 70 -3.30 14.43 -6.55
N PHE A 71 -4.57 14.33 -6.91
CA PHE A 71 -5.64 15.26 -6.54
C PHE A 71 -6.88 14.43 -6.16
N GLY A 72 -7.27 14.48 -4.89
CA GLY A 72 -8.42 13.71 -4.44
C GLY A 72 -8.83 13.99 -3.00
N PRO A 73 -9.72 13.15 -2.42
CA PRO A 73 -10.27 13.35 -1.08
C PRO A 73 -9.23 13.40 0.04
N LEU A 74 -8.08 12.72 -0.14
CA LEU A 74 -6.96 12.78 0.81
C LEU A 74 -6.21 14.12 0.77
N GLY A 75 -6.43 14.92 -0.28
CA GLY A 75 -5.81 16.21 -0.52
C GLY A 75 -5.02 16.28 -1.83
N VAL A 76 -4.06 17.20 -1.86
CA VAL A 76 -3.17 17.44 -3.01
C VAL A 76 -1.74 17.08 -2.61
N GLY A 77 -1.08 16.24 -3.42
CA GLY A 77 0.26 15.77 -3.06
C GLY A 77 0.85 14.69 -3.95
N PHE A 78 1.68 13.87 -3.32
CA PHE A 78 2.26 12.67 -3.90
C PHE A 78 1.63 11.45 -3.28
N ILE A 79 1.19 10.54 -4.12
CA ILE A 79 0.74 9.22 -3.70
C ILE A 79 1.61 8.18 -4.40
N VAL A 80 1.88 7.09 -3.70
CA VAL A 80 2.62 5.94 -4.19
C VAL A 80 1.94 4.72 -3.59
N ALA A 81 1.80 3.66 -4.38
CA ALA A 81 1.28 2.39 -3.92
C ALA A 81 2.14 1.25 -4.45
N GLU A 82 2.41 0.30 -3.57
CA GLU A 82 3.07 -0.97 -3.85
C GLU A 82 2.19 -2.09 -3.31
N GLY A 83 2.22 -3.26 -3.93
CA GLY A 83 1.37 -4.36 -3.48
C GLY A 83 1.91 -5.73 -3.84
N LEU A 84 1.27 -6.73 -3.24
CA LEU A 84 1.56 -8.14 -3.43
C LEU A 84 0.24 -8.90 -3.65
N LEU A 85 0.29 -9.87 -4.56
CA LEU A 85 -0.78 -10.83 -4.78
C LEU A 85 -0.44 -12.10 -4.00
N VAL A 86 -1.37 -12.53 -3.16
CA VAL A 86 -1.25 -13.69 -2.28
C VAL A 86 -2.13 -14.82 -2.80
N SER A 87 -1.51 -15.88 -3.33
CA SER A 87 -2.23 -17.08 -3.78
C SER A 87 -2.39 -18.12 -2.66
N ASP A 88 -3.25 -19.11 -2.88
CA ASP A 88 -3.58 -20.15 -1.89
C ASP A 88 -2.40 -21.11 -1.65
N ALA A 89 -1.50 -21.20 -2.63
CA ALA A 89 -0.24 -21.93 -2.52
C ALA A 89 0.82 -21.18 -1.69
N ASN A 90 0.41 -20.18 -0.90
CA ASN A 90 1.29 -19.33 -0.11
C ASN A 90 2.37 -18.62 -0.93
N GLN A 91 2.12 -18.40 -2.22
CA GLN A 91 3.03 -17.68 -3.09
C GLN A 91 2.70 -16.19 -3.07
N HIS A 92 3.74 -15.38 -2.92
CA HIS A 92 3.66 -13.93 -3.00
C HIS A 92 4.33 -13.50 -4.29
N VAL A 93 3.56 -12.83 -5.14
CA VAL A 93 4.12 -12.17 -6.33
C VAL A 93 3.86 -10.67 -6.23
N PRO A 94 4.81 -9.81 -6.64
CA PRO A 94 4.56 -8.39 -6.75
C PRO A 94 3.30 -8.14 -7.59
N ALA A 95 2.44 -7.25 -7.12
CA ALA A 95 1.26 -6.84 -7.89
C ALA A 95 1.70 -6.08 -9.14
N THR A 96 0.99 -6.30 -10.25
CA THR A 96 1.22 -5.53 -11.47
C THR A 96 0.73 -4.09 -11.30
N ASP A 97 1.31 -3.17 -12.08
CA ASP A 97 0.93 -1.75 -12.02
C ASP A 97 -0.56 -1.51 -12.31
N ASP A 98 -1.17 -2.31 -13.19
CA ASP A 98 -2.61 -2.25 -13.49
C ASP A 98 -3.47 -2.51 -12.26
N LEU A 99 -3.07 -3.46 -11.40
CA LEU A 99 -3.79 -3.76 -10.15
C LEU A 99 -3.61 -2.68 -9.08
N LEU A 100 -2.57 -1.86 -9.22
CA LEU A 100 -2.23 -0.80 -8.26
C LEU A 100 -2.81 0.56 -8.67
N TRP A 101 -3.36 0.68 -9.88
CA TRP A 101 -3.79 1.95 -10.44
C TRP A 101 -4.84 2.66 -9.58
N ASP A 102 -5.83 1.90 -9.09
CA ASP A 102 -6.92 2.43 -8.24
C ASP A 102 -6.46 2.89 -6.85
N TYR A 103 -5.22 2.56 -6.47
CA TYR A 103 -4.62 2.95 -5.19
C TYR A 103 -3.60 4.09 -5.35
N ARG A 104 -3.44 4.65 -6.55
CA ARG A 104 -2.59 5.80 -6.87
C ARG A 104 -3.46 7.00 -7.28
#